data_AF-A0A353HUJ4-F1
#
_entry.id   AF-A0A353HUJ4-F1
#
_cell.length_a   1.000
_cell.length_b   1.000
_cell.length_c   1.000
_cell.angle_alpha   90.00
_cell.angle_beta   90.00
_cell.angle_gamma   90.00
#
_symmetry.space_group_name_H-M   'P 1'
#
loop_
_entity.id
_entity.type
_entity.pdbx_description
1 polymer ?
#
loop_
_entity_poly.entity_id
_entity_poly.type
_entity_poly.pdbx_seq_one_letter_code
_entity_poly.pdbx_strand_id
1 'polypeptide(L)'
;MLERARAIAGGADRAMRKEHPTRGIVAPVVTPQMKLERGIARANELAPNKWYEAPKTEAVVDPSHYDRRRYRVVGAAGTYCVTYESHHAPDGLDTMRDGIKPKLTTCDVKWEPPTVQKWN
;
A
#
# COMPACT_ATOMS: atom_id res chain seq x y z
N MET A 1 -20.50 -23.72 -20.57
CA MET A 1 -21.38 -22.56 -20.24
C MET A 1 -20.56 -21.35 -19.76
N LEU A 2 -19.61 -21.53 -18.84
CA LEU A 2 -18.70 -20.48 -18.34
C LEU A 2 -17.88 -19.75 -19.43
N GLU A 3 -17.35 -20.49 -20.40
CA GLU A 3 -16.60 -19.93 -21.56
C GLU A 3 -17.41 -18.89 -22.36
N ARG A 4 -18.70 -19.19 -22.63
CA ARG A 4 -19.59 -18.28 -23.34
C ARG A 4 -19.91 -17.03 -22.51
N ALA A 5 -20.14 -17.20 -21.21
CA ALA A 5 -20.36 -16.07 -20.31
C ALA A 5 -19.14 -15.14 -20.24
N ARG A 6 -17.92 -15.70 -20.23
CA ARG A 6 -16.66 -14.94 -20.24
C ARG A 6 -16.47 -14.18 -21.55
N ALA A 7 -16.78 -14.81 -22.68
CA ALA A 7 -16.73 -14.18 -24.00
C ALA A 7 -17.73 -13.02 -24.13
N ILE A 8 -18.96 -13.18 -23.63
CA ILE A 8 -20.00 -12.13 -23.62
C ILE A 8 -19.58 -10.96 -22.73
N ALA A 9 -19.11 -11.23 -21.51
CA ALA A 9 -18.64 -10.19 -20.59
C ALA A 9 -17.45 -9.40 -21.18
N GLY A 10 -16.48 -10.10 -21.79
CA GLY A 10 -15.36 -9.44 -22.49
C GLY A 10 -15.81 -8.66 -23.74
N GLY A 11 -16.88 -9.09 -24.41
CA GLY A 11 -17.48 -8.36 -25.53
C GLY A 11 -18.14 -7.05 -25.09
N ALA A 12 -18.89 -7.08 -24.00
CA ALA A 12 -19.52 -5.89 -23.42
C ALA A 12 -18.49 -4.86 -22.92
N ASP A 13 -17.42 -5.29 -22.25
CA ASP A 13 -16.32 -4.41 -21.84
C ASP A 13 -15.65 -3.72 -23.04
N ARG A 14 -15.40 -4.45 -24.13
CA ARG A 14 -14.85 -3.87 -25.37
C ARG A 14 -15.81 -2.87 -26.03
N ALA A 15 -17.12 -3.16 -26.04
CA ALA A 15 -18.12 -2.26 -26.58
C ALA A 15 -18.21 -0.96 -25.76
N MET A 16 -18.25 -1.06 -24.43
CA MET A 16 -18.27 0.11 -23.55
C MET A 16 -17.01 0.98 -23.69
N ARG A 17 -15.82 0.37 -23.83
CA ARG A 17 -14.58 1.14 -24.10
C ARG A 17 -14.59 1.85 -25.45
N LYS A 18 -15.28 1.29 -26.44
CA LYS A 18 -15.43 1.89 -27.78
C LYS A 18 -16.40 3.06 -27.77
N GLU A 19 -17.52 2.95 -27.05
CA GLU A 19 -18.53 4.00 -26.91
C GLU A 19 -18.05 5.16 -26.01
N HIS A 20 -17.11 4.88 -25.11
CA HIS A 20 -16.61 5.82 -24.13
C HIS A 20 -15.07 5.82 -24.03
N PRO A 21 -14.34 6.23 -25.08
CA PRO A 21 -12.88 6.09 -25.16
C PRO A 21 -12.10 6.89 -24.10
N THR A 22 -12.70 7.95 -23.55
CA THR A 22 -12.14 8.76 -22.47
C THR A 22 -12.67 8.39 -21.08
N ARG A 23 -13.69 7.54 -21.00
CA ARG A 23 -14.37 7.17 -19.75
C ARG A 23 -13.85 5.79 -19.32
N GLY A 24 -12.79 5.79 -18.53
CA GLY A 24 -12.17 4.57 -18.03
C GLY A 24 -10.92 4.82 -17.19
N ILE A 25 -10.51 3.81 -16.43
CA ILE A 25 -9.25 3.83 -15.68
C ILE A 25 -8.12 3.62 -16.70
N VAL A 26 -7.55 4.71 -17.21
CA VAL A 26 -6.37 4.65 -18.07
C VAL A 26 -5.14 4.57 -17.16
N ALA A 27 -4.31 3.55 -17.36
CA ALA A 27 -3.03 3.48 -16.67
C ALA A 27 -2.21 4.73 -17.02
N PRO A 28 -1.71 5.49 -16.03
CA PRO A 28 -0.96 6.70 -16.30
C PRO A 28 0.25 6.37 -17.17
N VAL A 29 0.55 7.20 -18.16
CA VAL A 29 1.76 7.07 -18.96
C VAL A 29 2.96 7.18 -18.02
N VAL A 30 3.79 6.13 -17.96
CA VAL A 30 4.99 6.09 -17.12
C VAL A 30 6.21 6.09 -18.01
N THR A 31 6.88 7.24 -18.12
CA THR A 31 8.16 7.35 -18.84
C THR A 31 9.32 6.82 -17.99
N PRO A 32 10.46 6.44 -18.59
CA PRO A 32 11.67 6.05 -17.84
C PRO A 32 12.14 7.13 -16.86
N GLN A 33 12.07 8.39 -17.26
CA GLN A 33 12.44 9.54 -16.42
C GLN A 33 11.55 9.64 -15.18
N MET A 34 10.23 9.46 -15.35
CA MET A 34 9.30 9.43 -14.23
C MET A 34 9.56 8.25 -13.29
N LYS A 35 10.00 7.09 -13.79
CA LYS A 35 10.40 5.96 -12.92
C LYS A 35 11.62 6.31 -12.09
N LEU A 36 12.62 6.94 -12.70
CA LEU A 36 13.82 7.38 -12.00
C LEU A 36 13.50 8.40 -10.92
N GLU A 37 12.72 9.43 -11.26
CA GLU A 37 12.29 10.46 -10.31
C GLU A 37 11.54 9.87 -9.11
N ARG A 38 10.60 8.96 -9.35
CA ARG A 38 9.92 8.22 -8.28
C ARG A 38 10.88 7.40 -7.43
N GLY A 39 11.86 6.75 -8.04
CA GLY A 39 12.88 5.98 -7.32
C GLY A 39 13.73 6.85 -6.40
N ILE A 40 14.14 8.04 -6.88
CA ILE A 40 14.91 9.01 -6.09
C ILE A 40 14.07 9.57 -4.94
N ALA A 41 12.82 9.97 -5.22
CA ALA A 41 11.90 10.45 -4.20
C ALA A 41 11.70 9.38 -3.11
N ARG A 42 11.49 8.13 -3.54
CA ARG A 42 11.31 7.00 -2.63
C ARG A 42 12.54 6.72 -1.76
N ALA A 43 13.73 6.81 -2.34
CA ALA A 43 14.98 6.66 -1.58
C ALA A 43 15.15 7.78 -0.54
N ASN A 44 14.73 9.01 -0.84
CA ASN A 44 14.78 10.13 0.11
C ASN A 44 13.81 9.95 1.29
N GLU A 45 12.61 9.44 1.03
CA GLU A 45 11.64 9.12 2.10
C GLU A 45 12.19 8.08 3.08
N LEU A 46 12.94 7.11 2.58
CA LEU A 46 13.55 6.04 3.38
C LEU A 46 14.89 6.44 4.01
N ALA A 47 15.46 7.58 3.62
CA ALA A 47 16.71 8.07 4.20
C ALA A 47 16.51 8.42 5.69
N PRO A 48 17.44 8.01 6.57
CA PRO A 48 17.38 8.36 7.98
C PRO A 48 17.22 9.86 8.19
N ASN A 49 16.34 10.22 9.12
CA ASN A 49 16.16 11.62 9.48
C ASN A 49 17.35 12.14 10.29
N LYS A 50 17.51 13.46 10.33
CA LYS A 50 18.45 14.06 11.27
C LYS A 50 17.92 13.88 12.70
N TRP A 51 18.82 13.87 13.67
CA TRP A 51 18.48 13.66 15.08
C TRP A 51 17.49 14.69 15.66
N TYR A 52 17.43 15.88 15.07
CA TYR A 52 16.53 16.96 15.45
C TYR A 52 15.24 17.04 14.59
N GLU A 53 15.11 16.19 13.57
CA GLU A 53 13.93 16.15 12.71
C GLU A 53 12.90 15.18 13.27
N ALA A 54 11.61 15.54 13.17
CA ALA A 54 10.54 14.63 13.50
C ALA A 54 10.60 13.38 12.61
N PRO A 55 10.36 12.16 13.14
CA PRO A 55 10.42 10.94 12.36
C PRO A 55 9.35 10.92 11.26
N LYS A 56 9.70 10.42 10.06
CA LYS A 56 8.74 10.23 8.97
C LYS A 56 7.91 8.99 9.27
N THR A 57 6.58 9.10 9.17
CA THR A 57 5.66 7.98 9.40
C THR A 57 4.83 7.73 8.15
N GLU A 58 4.75 6.47 7.73
CA GLU A 58 4.03 6.07 6.52
C GLU A 58 3.25 4.79 6.77
N ALA A 59 1.96 4.77 6.40
CA ALA A 59 1.16 3.56 6.45
C ALA A 59 1.66 2.58 5.37
N VAL A 60 1.77 1.30 5.73
CA VAL A 60 2.29 0.26 4.84
C VAL A 60 1.29 -0.87 4.75
N VAL A 61 1.09 -1.40 3.54
CA VAL A 61 0.17 -2.50 3.32
C VAL A 61 0.85 -3.80 3.72
N ASP A 62 0.25 -4.53 4.67
CA ASP A 62 0.63 -5.91 4.97
C ASP A 62 -0.04 -6.83 3.92
N PRO A 63 0.71 -7.60 3.12
CA PRO A 63 0.14 -8.56 2.19
C PRO A 63 -0.53 -9.76 2.90
N SER A 64 -0.41 -9.86 4.23
CA SER A 64 -1.06 -10.89 5.04
C SER A 64 -2.58 -10.68 5.16
N HIS A 65 -3.34 -11.78 5.22
CA HIS A 65 -4.80 -11.83 5.20
C HIS A 65 -5.53 -11.22 6.42
N TYR A 66 -4.81 -10.62 7.38
CA TYR A 66 -5.36 -10.21 8.68
C TYR A 66 -5.68 -8.71 8.82
N ASP A 67 -5.63 -7.95 7.72
CA ASP A 67 -5.94 -6.50 7.64
C ASP A 67 -5.30 -5.70 8.80
N ARG A 68 -4.03 -5.99 9.08
CA ARG A 68 -3.30 -5.35 10.17
C ARG A 68 -2.85 -3.96 9.74
N ARG A 69 -3.11 -2.97 10.60
CA ARG A 69 -2.62 -1.61 10.37
C ARG A 69 -1.15 -1.53 10.75
N ARG A 70 -0.29 -1.28 9.76
CA ARG A 70 1.15 -1.21 9.95
C ARG A 70 1.68 0.14 9.50
N TYR A 71 2.58 0.72 10.28
CA TYR A 71 3.22 2.00 9.99
C TYR A 71 4.73 1.83 10.01
N ARG A 72 5.41 2.29 8.97
CA ARG A 72 6.86 2.44 8.94
C ARG A 72 7.22 3.78 9.55
N VAL A 73 8.16 3.77 10.48
CA VAL A 73 8.70 4.96 11.13
C VAL A 73 10.18 5.04 10.79
N VAL A 74 10.58 6.11 10.12
CA VAL A 74 11.98 6.40 9.77
C VAL A 74 12.46 7.51 10.69
N GLY A 75 13.33 7.16 11.64
CA GLY A 75 13.95 8.09 12.57
C GLY A 75 15.46 8.18 12.35
N ALA A 76 16.13 8.97 13.20
CA ALA A 76 17.59 9.13 13.12
C ALA A 76 18.38 7.88 13.54
N ALA A 77 17.83 7.11 14.49
CA ALA A 77 18.45 5.87 14.98
C ALA A 77 18.13 4.65 14.10
N GLY A 78 17.35 4.82 13.03
CA GLY A 78 16.96 3.76 12.11
C GLY A 78 15.47 3.71 11.81
N THR A 79 15.10 2.65 11.10
CA THR A 79 13.74 2.43 10.61
C THR A 79 13.12 1.23 11.31
N TYR A 80 11.91 1.41 11.85
CA TYR A 80 11.15 0.34 12.48
C TYR A 80 9.68 0.39 12.06
N CYS A 81 8.96 -0.72 12.25
CA CYS A 81 7.55 -0.84 11.92
C CYS A 81 6.73 -1.00 13.18
N VAL A 82 5.67 -0.20 13.28
CA VAL A 82 4.65 -0.28 14.32
C VAL A 82 3.47 -1.05 13.76
N THR A 83 3.10 -2.16 14.40
CA THR A 83 1.94 -2.98 14.00
C THR A 83 0.86 -2.86 15.06
N TYR A 84 -0.33 -2.47 14.63
CA TYR A 84 -1.54 -2.54 15.43
C TYR A 84 -2.32 -3.77 15.01
N GLU A 85 -2.52 -4.68 15.95
CA GLU A 85 -3.27 -5.91 15.70
C GLU A 85 -4.77 -5.64 15.63
N SER A 86 -5.43 -6.36 14.72
CA SER A 86 -6.87 -6.34 14.61
C SER A 86 -7.47 -7.30 15.65
N HIS A 87 -8.72 -7.07 16.05
CA HIS A 87 -9.43 -7.96 16.99
C HIS A 87 -9.58 -9.40 16.47
N HIS A 88 -9.30 -9.64 15.18
CA HIS A 88 -9.38 -10.94 14.51
C HIS A 88 -8.03 -11.59 14.26
N ALA A 89 -6.94 -11.02 14.79
CA ALA A 89 -5.62 -11.60 14.63
C ALA A 89 -5.51 -12.92 15.44
N PRO A 90 -4.85 -13.96 14.87
CA PRO A 90 -4.82 -15.33 15.43
C PRO A 90 -3.90 -15.47 16.65
N ASP A 91 -3.27 -14.40 17.06
CA ASP A 91 -2.32 -14.27 18.18
C ASP A 91 -3.01 -14.24 19.55
N GLY A 92 -4.35 -14.25 19.60
CA GLY A 92 -5.10 -14.48 20.83
C GLY A 92 -5.02 -13.35 21.84
N LEU A 93 -4.60 -12.15 21.40
CA LEU A 93 -4.58 -10.95 22.23
C LEU A 93 -6.00 -10.40 22.36
N ASP A 94 -6.55 -10.48 23.57
CA ASP A 94 -7.81 -9.82 23.93
C ASP A 94 -7.60 -8.30 24.02
N THR A 95 -7.65 -7.66 22.85
CA THR A 95 -7.52 -6.22 22.68
C THR A 95 -8.66 -5.44 23.33
N MET A 96 -9.78 -6.08 23.70
CA MET A 96 -10.86 -5.44 24.46
C MET A 96 -10.50 -5.30 25.94
N ARG A 97 -9.78 -6.28 26.51
CA ARG A 97 -9.38 -6.26 27.93
C ARG A 97 -8.08 -5.51 28.17
N ASP A 98 -7.08 -5.77 27.34
CA ASP A 98 -5.70 -5.29 27.58
C ASP A 98 -5.35 -4.03 26.76
N GLY A 99 -6.30 -3.55 25.95
CA GLY A 99 -6.14 -2.44 25.03
C GLY A 99 -5.32 -2.80 23.79
N ILE A 100 -5.32 -1.91 22.79
CA ILE A 100 -4.53 -2.09 21.58
C ILE A 100 -3.06 -1.80 21.89
N LYS A 101 -2.25 -2.84 22.03
CA LYS A 101 -0.80 -2.72 22.25
C LYS A 101 -0.06 -2.76 20.90
N PRO A 102 0.61 -1.68 20.48
CA PRO A 102 1.42 -1.70 19.27
C PRO A 102 2.64 -2.60 19.44
N LYS A 103 2.92 -3.44 18.45
CA LYS A 103 4.16 -4.23 18.38
C LYS A 103 5.19 -3.51 17.51
N LEU A 104 6.40 -3.35 18.05
CA LEU A 104 7.55 -2.84 17.31
C LEU A 104 8.27 -4.01 16.66
N THR A 105 8.37 -4.01 15.34
CA THR A 105 9.07 -5.04 14.56
C THR A 105 10.00 -4.41 13.55
N THR A 106 10.91 -5.20 13.00
CA THR A 106 11.65 -4.83 11.79
C THR A 106 10.66 -4.69 10.62
N CYS A 107 10.89 -3.71 9.75
CA CYS A 107 10.13 -3.58 8.51
C CYS A 107 10.64 -4.58 7.47
N ASP A 108 9.75 -5.36 6.85
CA ASP A 108 10.10 -6.14 5.66
C ASP A 108 10.29 -5.20 4.46
N VAL A 109 11.28 -5.51 3.62
CA VAL A 109 11.57 -4.81 2.37
C VAL A 109 10.41 -4.90 1.36
N LYS A 110 9.57 -5.93 1.45
CA LYS A 110 8.42 -6.12 0.55
C LYS A 110 7.21 -5.25 0.90
N TRP A 111 7.24 -4.55 2.04
CA TRP A 111 6.10 -3.75 2.47
C TRP A 111 6.19 -2.34 1.87
N GLU A 112 5.31 -2.11 0.91
CA GLU A 112 5.16 -0.86 0.18
C GLU A 112 3.95 -0.05 0.68
N PRO A 113 4.01 1.28 0.56
CA PRO A 113 2.86 2.11 0.87
C PRO A 113 1.69 1.79 -0.06
N PRO A 114 0.45 2.04 0.40
CA PRO A 114 -0.71 1.86 -0.44
C PRO A 114 -0.60 2.74 -1.69
N THR A 115 -0.84 2.14 -2.85
CA THR A 115 -0.89 2.89 -4.11
C THR A 115 -2.12 3.80 -4.09
N VAL A 116 -1.91 5.11 -4.12
CA VAL A 116 -3.01 6.08 -4.20
C VAL A 116 -3.61 6.02 -5.60
N GLN A 117 -4.85 5.54 -5.70
CA GLN A 117 -5.59 5.57 -6.95
C GLN A 117 -5.93 7.02 -7.31
N LYS A 118 -5.36 7.52 -8.42
CA LYS A 118 -5.72 8.82 -8.98
C LYS A 118 -6.98 8.65 -9.82
N TRP A 119 -8.06 9.31 -9.40
CA TRP A 119 -9.31 9.42 -10.17
C TRP A 119 -9.14 10.57 -11.15
N ASN A 120 -9.28 10.29 -12.45
CA ASN A 120 -9.29 11.30 -13.51
C ASN A 120 -10.73 11.67 -13.85
#